data_AF-A0A560IZ43-F1
#
_entry.id   AF-A0A560IZ43-F1
#
_cell.length_a   1.000
_cell.length_b   1.000
_cell.length_c   1.000
_cell.angle_alpha   90.00
_cell.angle_beta   90.00
_cell.angle_gamma   90.00
#
_symmetry.space_group_name_H-M   'P 1'
#
loop_
_entity.id
_entity.type
_entity.pdbx_description
1 polymer ?
#
loop_
_entity_poly.entity_id
_entity_poly.type
_entity_poly.pdbx_seq_one_letter_code
_entity_poly.pdbx_strand_id
1 'polypeptide(L)'
;KEQPGLVILGKQAIDDDANQTGQMLAALLGWAQGTFASKVVPAEGTVAVTREIDGGLETVDLKLPAVVTTDLRLNEPRYASLPNIMKAKKKPLETVDAASLGVDLTPRLKTLKVAEPPKRAGGVKVGSVQELVAKLKTEARVI
;
A
#
# COMPACT_ATOMS: atom_id res chain seq x y z
N LYS A 1 -10.01 -0.14 23.52
CA LYS A 1 -9.32 -1.29 24.15
C LYS A 1 -7.81 -1.12 24.04
N GLU A 2 -7.23 -1.17 22.84
CA GLU A 2 -5.77 -1.26 22.65
C GLU A 2 -4.98 0.07 22.75
N GLN A 3 -5.63 1.23 22.58
CA GLN A 3 -5.00 2.58 22.64
C GLN A 3 -3.64 2.69 21.92
N PRO A 4 -3.53 2.32 20.62
CA PRO A 4 -2.26 2.37 19.92
C PRO A 4 -1.78 3.81 19.73
N GLY A 5 -0.48 4.05 19.95
CA GLY A 5 0.15 5.34 19.64
C GLY A 5 0.52 5.49 18.16
N LEU A 6 0.60 4.39 17.41
CA LEU A 6 0.94 4.37 15.99
C LEU A 6 0.26 3.17 15.34
N VAL A 7 -0.35 3.36 14.16
CA VAL A 7 -0.89 2.27 13.34
C VAL A 7 -0.10 2.18 12.04
N ILE A 8 0.33 0.98 11.68
CA ILE A 8 1.08 0.71 10.45
C ILE A 8 0.24 -0.19 9.54
N LEU A 9 0.06 0.21 8.29
CA LEU A 9 -0.61 -0.56 7.25
C LEU A 9 0.28 -0.67 6.01
N GLY A 10 0.00 -1.62 5.12
CA GLY A 10 0.55 -1.58 3.76
C GLY A 10 -0.05 -0.42 2.95
N LYS A 11 0.64 0.01 1.88
CA LYS A 11 0.12 1.03 0.95
C LYS A 11 -1.21 0.62 0.33
N GLN A 12 -1.28 -0.57 -0.24
CA GLN A 12 -2.46 -1.09 -0.93
C GLN A 12 -2.51 -2.60 -0.79
N ALA A 13 -3.71 -3.18 -0.88
CA ALA A 13 -3.87 -4.60 -1.07
C ALA A 13 -3.80 -4.90 -2.56
N ILE A 14 -3.17 -6.01 -2.94
CA ILE A 14 -2.88 -6.35 -4.36
C ILE A 14 -4.08 -6.97 -5.09
N ASP A 15 -5.15 -7.27 -4.35
CA ASP A 15 -6.40 -7.82 -4.86
C ASP A 15 -7.38 -6.72 -5.28
N ASP A 16 -7.51 -5.65 -4.49
CA ASP A 16 -8.36 -4.49 -4.81
C ASP A 16 -7.60 -3.31 -5.44
N ASP A 17 -6.27 -3.22 -5.23
CA ASP A 17 -5.40 -2.09 -5.61
C ASP A 17 -5.96 -0.71 -5.21
N ALA A 18 -6.74 -0.64 -4.13
CA ALA A 18 -7.56 0.52 -3.82
C ALA A 18 -6.77 1.67 -3.19
N ASN A 19 -5.71 1.36 -2.43
CA ASN A 19 -4.88 2.34 -1.70
C ASN A 19 -5.74 3.33 -0.87
N GLN A 20 -6.64 2.83 -0.03
CA GLN A 20 -7.64 3.64 0.67
C GLN A 20 -7.67 3.44 2.19
N THR A 21 -7.47 2.20 2.66
CA THR A 21 -7.71 1.82 4.06
C THR A 21 -6.94 2.68 5.06
N GLY A 22 -5.66 2.96 4.81
CA GLY A 22 -4.85 3.77 5.72
C GLY A 22 -5.31 5.22 5.82
N GLN A 23 -5.60 5.86 4.68
CA GLN A 23 -6.06 7.24 4.64
C GLN A 23 -7.45 7.40 5.23
N MET A 24 -8.35 6.44 4.98
CA MET A 24 -9.69 6.41 5.59
C MET A 24 -9.60 6.25 7.11
N LEU A 25 -8.76 5.34 7.60
CA LEU A 25 -8.55 5.15 9.03
C LEU A 25 -8.04 6.43 9.70
N ALA A 26 -7.04 7.10 9.11
CA ALA A 26 -6.52 8.36 9.61
C ALA A 26 -7.61 9.44 9.67
N ALA A 27 -8.42 9.56 8.61
CA ALA A 27 -9.51 10.52 8.56
C ALA A 27 -10.60 10.24 9.61
N LEU A 28 -11.01 8.98 9.79
CA LEU A 28 -12.02 8.58 10.78
C LEU A 28 -11.56 8.81 12.22
N LEU A 29 -10.26 8.64 12.49
CA LEU A 29 -9.65 8.89 13.80
C LEU A 29 -9.28 10.37 14.03
N GLY A 30 -9.24 11.19 12.98
CA GLY A 30 -8.70 12.54 13.03
C GLY A 30 -7.19 12.58 13.29
N TRP A 31 -6.44 11.55 12.87
CA TRP A 31 -5.01 11.41 13.12
C TRP A 31 -4.17 11.90 11.95
N ALA A 32 -2.94 12.32 12.26
CA ALA A 32 -1.93 12.62 11.25
C ALA A 32 -1.59 11.35 10.45
N GLN A 33 -1.27 11.51 9.16
CA GLN A 33 -0.94 10.38 8.28
C GLN A 33 0.38 10.57 7.52
N GLY A 34 1.16 9.50 7.43
CA GLY A 34 2.36 9.40 6.61
C GLY A 34 2.22 8.28 5.60
N THR A 35 1.72 8.58 4.41
CA THR A 35 1.53 7.57 3.37
C THR A 35 2.79 7.34 2.54
N PHE A 36 2.91 6.13 1.99
CA PHE A 36 3.99 5.75 1.07
C PHE A 36 5.37 5.86 1.71
N ALA A 37 5.46 5.49 2.99
CA ALA A 37 6.68 5.61 3.77
C ALA A 37 7.78 4.69 3.23
N SER A 38 8.92 5.28 2.84
CA SER A 38 10.18 4.58 2.57
C SER A 38 11.20 4.70 3.70
N LYS A 39 10.94 5.58 4.69
CA LYS A 39 11.67 5.60 5.96
C LYS A 39 10.75 6.08 7.09
N VAL A 40 10.89 5.46 8.27
CA VAL A 40 10.17 5.85 9.49
C VAL A 40 11.17 5.99 10.63
N VAL A 41 11.22 7.16 11.26
CA VAL A 41 12.11 7.47 12.39
C VAL A 41 11.25 7.95 13.56
N PRO A 42 10.95 7.07 14.53
CA PRO A 42 10.24 7.44 15.75
C PRO A 42 11.06 8.40 16.62
N ALA A 43 10.38 9.37 17.24
CA ALA A 43 10.94 10.28 18.22
C ALA A 43 9.98 10.40 19.43
N GLU A 44 10.34 11.23 20.42
CA GLU A 44 9.46 11.47 21.57
C GLU A 44 8.24 12.29 21.14
N GLY A 45 7.05 11.67 21.16
CA GLY A 45 5.78 12.32 20.82
C GLY A 45 5.55 12.59 19.33
N THR A 46 6.54 12.33 18.46
CA THR A 46 6.41 12.47 17.00
C THR A 46 7.02 11.28 16.25
N VAL A 47 6.77 11.23 14.94
CA VAL A 47 7.38 10.30 14.02
C VAL A 47 7.70 11.01 12.71
N ALA A 48 8.97 11.02 12.33
CA ALA A 48 9.41 11.52 11.04
C ALA A 48 9.25 10.43 9.99
N VAL A 49 8.53 10.73 8.92
CA VAL A 49 8.21 9.80 7.82
C VAL A 49 8.74 10.39 6.51
N THR A 50 9.68 9.69 5.87
CA THR A 50 10.07 9.99 4.48
C THR A 50 9.17 9.20 3.54
N ARG A 51 8.51 9.91 2.64
CA ARG A 51 7.47 9.44 1.72
C ARG A 51 7.99 9.43 0.30
N GLU A 52 7.61 8.41 -0.45
CA GLU A 52 7.74 8.40 -1.91
C GLU A 52 6.62 9.24 -2.53
N ILE A 53 6.99 10.28 -3.27
CA ILE A 53 6.08 11.11 -4.08
C ILE A 53 6.55 11.10 -5.53
N ASP A 54 5.69 11.53 -6.47
CA ASP A 54 6.02 11.45 -7.91
C ASP A 54 7.32 12.18 -8.29
N GLY A 55 7.64 13.27 -7.59
CA GLY A 55 8.84 14.08 -7.81
C GLY A 55 10.08 13.65 -7.00
N GLY A 56 10.01 12.59 -6.21
CA GLY A 56 11.12 12.14 -5.35
C GLY A 56 10.67 11.85 -3.91
N LEU A 57 11.36 12.43 -2.94
CA LEU A 57 11.13 12.17 -1.52
C LEU A 57 10.65 13.41 -0.78
N GLU A 58 9.68 13.22 0.11
CA GLU A 58 9.19 14.25 1.02
C GLU A 58 9.30 13.73 2.46
N THR A 59 9.88 14.51 3.38
CA THR A 59 9.88 14.16 4.81
C THR A 59 8.87 15.01 5.57
N VAL A 60 7.96 14.35 6.26
CA VAL A 60 6.96 14.98 7.13
C VAL A 60 7.18 14.54 8.58
N ASP A 61 6.99 15.44 9.53
CA ASP A 61 7.03 15.14 10.96
C ASP A 61 5.60 15.12 11.51
N LEU A 62 5.18 13.97 12.04
CA LEU A 62 3.81 13.72 12.47
C LEU A 62 3.74 13.63 13.99
N LYS A 63 2.84 14.38 14.61
CA LYS A 63 2.54 14.20 16.04
C LYS A 63 1.84 12.86 16.25
N LEU A 64 2.24 12.12 17.28
CA LEU A 64 1.53 10.92 17.71
C LEU A 64 0.25 11.32 18.47
N PRO A 65 -0.87 10.60 18.30
CA PRO A 65 -0.97 9.37 17.53
C PRO A 65 -1.09 9.58 16.00
N ALA A 66 -0.54 8.64 15.22
CA ALA A 66 -0.47 8.74 13.77
C ALA A 66 -0.75 7.40 13.05
N VAL A 67 -1.06 7.50 11.76
CA VAL A 67 -1.23 6.35 10.86
C VAL A 67 -0.16 6.40 9.76
N VAL A 68 0.55 5.30 9.54
CA VAL A 68 1.60 5.21 8.51
C VAL A 68 1.27 4.09 7.54
N THR A 69 1.35 4.37 6.23
CA THR A 69 1.27 3.33 5.19
C THR A 69 2.65 3.10 4.56
N THR A 70 3.06 1.85 4.45
CA THR A 70 4.43 1.50 4.05
C THR A 70 4.53 1.26 2.55
N ASP A 71 5.53 1.88 1.90
CA ASP A 71 5.93 1.54 0.53
C ASP A 71 6.86 0.31 0.52
N LEU A 72 7.00 -0.32 -0.64
CA LEU A 72 7.92 -1.45 -0.85
C LEU A 72 9.38 -1.09 -0.52
N ARG A 73 9.76 0.19 -0.63
CA ARG A 73 11.12 0.67 -0.36
C ARG A 73 11.46 0.80 1.13
N LEU A 74 10.49 0.61 2.04
CA LEU A 74 10.72 0.81 3.47
C LEU A 74 11.76 -0.14 4.05
N ASN A 75 11.65 -1.43 3.72
CA ASN A 75 12.53 -2.48 4.22
C ASN A 75 12.39 -3.77 3.39
N GLU A 76 13.28 -4.72 3.67
CA GLU A 76 13.15 -6.10 3.17
C GLU A 76 12.56 -6.99 4.29
N PRO A 77 11.36 -7.56 4.10
CA PRO A 77 10.77 -8.46 5.08
C PRO A 77 11.64 -9.70 5.31
N ARG A 78 12.04 -9.94 6.57
CA ARG A 78 12.82 -11.12 6.92
C ARG A 78 12.00 -12.41 6.79
N TYR A 79 12.67 -13.51 6.45
CA TYR A 79 12.06 -14.85 6.55
C TYR A 79 11.76 -15.22 8.01
N ALA A 80 10.62 -15.90 8.22
CA ALA A 80 10.27 -16.45 9.52
C ALA A 80 11.04 -17.75 9.77
N SER A 81 11.81 -17.81 10.86
CA SER A 81 12.52 -19.03 11.25
C SER A 81 11.55 -20.11 11.72
N LEU A 82 11.91 -21.38 11.52
CA LEU A 82 11.11 -22.53 11.96
C LEU A 82 10.72 -22.46 13.45
N PRO A 83 11.63 -22.11 14.39
CA PRO A 83 11.24 -21.92 15.80
C PRO A 83 10.17 -20.83 16.00
N ASN A 84 10.24 -19.73 15.24
CA ASN A 84 9.27 -18.64 15.33
C ASN A 84 7.90 -19.05 14.77
N ILE A 85 7.86 -19.88 13.72
CA ILE A 85 6.62 -20.44 13.17
C ILE A 85 5.95 -21.34 14.23
N MET A 86 6.71 -22.22 14.88
CA MET A 86 6.17 -23.09 15.94
C MET A 86 5.66 -22.31 17.16
N LYS A 87 6.36 -21.22 17.54
CA LYS A 87 5.89 -20.30 18.60
C LYS A 87 4.64 -19.55 18.18
N ALA A 88 4.56 -19.07 16.94
CA ALA A 88 3.41 -18.31 16.42
C ALA A 88 2.11 -19.12 16.49
N LYS A 89 2.15 -20.43 16.15
CA LYS A 89 0.98 -21.33 16.26
C LYS A 89 0.42 -21.46 17.68
N LYS A 90 1.21 -21.20 18.71
CA LYS A 90 0.80 -21.28 20.12
C LYS A 90 0.33 -19.94 20.69
N LYS A 91 0.53 -18.83 19.97
CA LYS A 91 0.10 -17.51 20.45
C LYS A 91 -1.43 -17.45 20.43
N PRO A 92 -2.06 -16.93 21.50
CA PRO A 92 -3.50 -16.70 21.49
C PRO A 92 -3.88 -15.78 20.32
N LEU A 93 -4.88 -16.18 19.56
CA LEU A 93 -5.50 -15.35 18.54
C LEU A 93 -6.94 -15.06 19.00
N GLU A 94 -7.18 -13.82 19.39
CA GLU A 94 -8.52 -13.38 19.78
C GLU A 94 -9.37 -13.20 18.52
N THR A 95 -10.47 -13.94 18.44
CA THR A 95 -11.48 -13.76 17.39
C THR A 95 -12.59 -12.90 17.97
N VAL A 96 -12.77 -11.70 17.40
CA VAL A 96 -13.83 -10.77 17.78
C VAL A 96 -14.81 -10.68 16.61
N ASP A 97 -16.10 -10.85 16.89
CA ASP A 97 -17.14 -10.66 15.88
C ASP A 97 -17.27 -9.17 15.55
N ALA A 98 -17.32 -8.82 14.27
CA ALA A 98 -17.44 -7.45 13.83
C ALA A 98 -18.73 -6.77 14.35
N ALA A 99 -19.82 -7.54 14.51
CA ALA A 99 -21.06 -7.04 15.09
C ALA A 99 -20.86 -6.50 16.52
N SER A 100 -19.92 -7.06 17.28
CA SER A 100 -19.60 -6.61 18.64
C SER A 100 -18.87 -5.27 18.70
N LEU A 101 -18.33 -4.80 17.57
CA LEU A 101 -17.62 -3.52 17.47
C LEU A 101 -18.53 -2.34 17.09
N GLY A 102 -19.82 -2.60 16.83
CA GLY A 102 -20.78 -1.55 16.46
C GLY A 102 -20.52 -0.93 15.09
N VAL A 103 -19.84 -1.65 14.19
CA VAL A 103 -19.54 -1.18 12.83
C VAL A 103 -20.57 -1.74 11.85
N ASP A 104 -21.18 -0.85 11.06
CA ASP A 104 -22.04 -1.25 9.94
C ASP A 104 -21.19 -1.76 8.77
N LEU A 105 -21.35 -3.03 8.44
CA LEU A 105 -20.65 -3.70 7.33
C LEU A 105 -21.44 -3.70 6.01
N THR A 106 -22.58 -2.99 5.95
CA THR A 106 -23.40 -2.92 4.73
C THR A 106 -22.56 -2.36 3.57
N PRO A 107 -22.35 -3.13 2.49
CA PRO A 107 -21.56 -2.68 1.36
C PRO A 107 -22.18 -1.43 0.73
N ARG A 108 -21.38 -0.35 0.61
CA ARG A 108 -21.80 0.88 -0.06
C ARG A 108 -21.66 0.83 -1.58
N LEU A 109 -20.90 -0.14 -2.09
CA LEU A 109 -20.65 -0.35 -3.51
C LEU A 109 -21.03 -1.78 -3.89
N LYS A 110 -21.53 -1.96 -5.11
CA LYS A 110 -21.88 -3.26 -5.67
C LYS A 110 -21.09 -3.49 -6.96
N THR A 111 -20.25 -4.53 -6.95
CA THR A 111 -19.56 -4.99 -8.16
C THR A 111 -20.57 -5.61 -9.12
N LEU A 112 -20.75 -5.01 -10.29
CA LEU A 112 -21.71 -5.48 -11.30
C LEU A 112 -21.12 -6.54 -12.23
N LYS A 113 -19.84 -6.40 -12.58
CA LYS A 113 -19.15 -7.27 -13.53
C LYS A 113 -17.65 -7.22 -13.30
N VAL A 114 -17.00 -8.37 -13.47
CA VAL A 114 -15.54 -8.51 -13.61
C VAL A 114 -15.30 -9.22 -14.93
N ALA A 115 -14.32 -8.77 -15.70
CA ALA A 115 -13.95 -9.36 -16.98
C ALA A 115 -12.44 -9.32 -17.16
N GLU A 116 -11.90 -10.25 -17.94
CA GLU A 116 -10.49 -10.24 -18.30
C GLU A 116 -10.16 -8.99 -19.13
N PRO A 117 -8.97 -8.38 -18.95
CA PRO A 117 -8.53 -7.30 -19.80
C PRO A 117 -8.33 -7.80 -21.24
N PRO A 118 -8.42 -6.90 -22.25
CA PRO A 118 -8.13 -7.26 -23.63
C PRO A 118 -6.74 -7.89 -23.78
N LYS A 119 -6.66 -9.01 -24.50
CA LYS A 119 -5.37 -9.65 -24.80
C LYS A 119 -4.50 -8.67 -25.60
N ARG A 120 -3.24 -8.51 -25.18
CA ARG A 120 -2.26 -7.69 -25.90
C ARG A 120 -2.08 -8.23 -27.32
N ALA A 121 -2.16 -7.35 -28.33
CA ALA A 121 -1.84 -7.71 -29.70
C ALA A 121 -0.36 -8.11 -29.84
N GLY A 122 -0.06 -9.01 -30.78
CA GLY A 122 1.32 -9.39 -31.08
C GLY A 122 2.16 -8.20 -31.51
N GLY A 123 3.37 -8.08 -30.94
CA GLY A 123 4.34 -7.07 -31.36
C GLY A 123 5.07 -7.46 -32.64
N VAL A 124 5.81 -6.52 -33.21
CA VAL A 124 6.68 -6.74 -34.38
C VAL A 124 8.14 -6.68 -33.96
N LYS A 125 8.97 -7.62 -34.44
CA LYS A 125 10.43 -7.55 -34.32
C LYS A 125 10.97 -6.73 -35.48
N VAL A 126 11.82 -5.75 -35.18
CA VAL A 126 12.45 -4.86 -36.19
C VAL A 126 13.91 -5.25 -36.39
N GLY A 127 14.43 -5.00 -37.59
CA GLY A 127 15.80 -5.36 -37.98
C GLY A 127 16.85 -4.31 -37.66
N SER A 128 16.45 -3.08 -37.31
CA SER A 128 17.38 -1.98 -37.03
C SER A 128 16.82 -0.93 -36.07
N VAL A 129 17.72 -0.10 -35.52
CA VAL A 129 17.36 1.05 -34.68
C VAL A 129 16.58 2.11 -35.48
N GLN A 130 16.93 2.33 -36.74
CA GLN A 130 16.25 3.29 -37.61
C GLN A 130 14.80 2.87 -37.86
N GLU A 131 14.58 1.58 -38.12
CA GLU A 131 13.24 1.01 -38.28
C GLU A 131 12.42 1.14 -36.99
N LEU A 132 13.04 0.88 -35.83
CA LEU A 132 12.39 1.08 -34.54
C LEU A 132 11.93 2.53 -34.36
N VAL A 133 12.83 3.51 -34.57
CA VAL A 133 12.52 4.94 -34.40
C VAL A 133 11.42 5.37 -35.38
N ALA A 134 11.47 4.91 -36.64
CA ALA A 134 10.45 5.20 -37.62
C ALA A 134 9.07 4.69 -37.16
N LYS A 135 8.98 3.41 -36.75
CA LYS A 135 7.73 2.81 -36.25
C LYS A 135 7.21 3.46 -34.97
N LEU A 136 8.10 3.86 -34.07
CA LEU A 136 7.71 4.55 -32.85
C LEU A 136 7.14 5.95 -33.11
N LYS A 137 7.68 6.69 -34.09
CA LYS A 137 7.16 8.00 -34.50
C LYS A 137 5.84 7.91 -35.24
N THR A 138 5.72 6.98 -36.20
CA THR A 138 4.58 6.96 -37.15
C THR A 138 3.42 6.10 -36.67
N GLU A 139 3.71 4.85 -36.27
CA GLU A 139 2.70 3.84 -35.92
C GLU A 139 2.29 3.98 -34.44
N ALA A 140 3.27 4.00 -33.52
CA ALA A 140 2.99 4.04 -32.09
C ALA A 140 2.76 5.46 -31.54
N ARG A 141 3.35 6.49 -32.17
CA ARG A 141 3.26 7.92 -31.79
C ARG A 141 3.63 8.20 -30.33
N VAL A 142 4.70 7.55 -29.86
CA VAL A 142 5.18 7.66 -28.47
C VAL A 142 6.46 8.49 -28.33
N ILE A 143 7.08 8.88 -29.45
CA ILE A 143 8.23 9.77 -29.56
C ILE A 143 8.13 10.64 -30.82
#